data_AF-A0A1Q9NJY4-F1
#
_entry.id   AF-A0A1Q9NJY4-F1
#
_cell.length_a   1.000
_cell.length_b   1.000
_cell.length_c   1.000
_cell.angle_alpha   90.00
_cell.angle_beta   90.00
_cell.angle_gamma   90.00
#
_symmetry.space_group_name_H-M   'P 1'
#
loop_
_entity.id
_entity.type
_entity.pdbx_description
1 polymer ?
#
loop_
_entity_poly.entity_id
_entity_poly.type
_entity_poly.pdbx_seq_one_letter_code
_entity_poly.pdbx_strand_id
1 'polypeptide(L)'
;MKKLDIEKSDSYLEAENTIKYLKVLKEYYESDDNFDQLELGDIKLRELFRFMSDNEFAKKGFVEEEDRKKFISNITDEITQIQADLKKARLSEIQDKELNSILIIPSWSKVIGYKTKGFYLNKPVLELKKDTIIMLSYDILDVKDKYGKEYAILAGPGIFYTEFSLDSGSNITNFREINMILLPLTMLDKLLSAPQIFESKIEATINELISIVPFSLIEEVHTVQALLRGIISRNIFMPNKNAVDVFMKEIENPSSYHPREGIKMLSAHEEYFNRLLLSVAPSETKGDSSINITSAGIASILIDTALVDEFFEPKERDRLLLLFKDLKREFNETGKSLIEDFMP
;
A
#
# COMPACT_ATOMS: atom_id res chain seq x y z
N MET A 1 6.70 1.05 -16.76
CA MET A 1 5.74 0.63 -15.72
C MET A 1 5.72 -0.89 -15.70
N LYS A 2 5.99 -1.55 -14.57
CA LYS A 2 5.81 -3.00 -14.49
C LYS A 2 4.30 -3.25 -14.49
N LYS A 3 3.83 -3.99 -15.50
CA LYS A 3 2.43 -4.33 -15.71
C LYS A 3 1.98 -5.41 -14.72
N LEU A 4 0.72 -5.34 -14.26
CA LEU A 4 0.06 -6.42 -13.51
C LEU A 4 0.08 -7.72 -14.32
N ASP A 5 -0.13 -8.88 -13.69
CA ASP A 5 -0.09 -10.14 -14.45
C ASP A 5 -1.28 -10.24 -15.41
N ILE A 6 -2.46 -9.74 -15.03
CA ILE A 6 -3.61 -9.64 -15.92
C ILE A 6 -3.32 -8.77 -17.13
N GLU A 7 -2.51 -7.72 -16.99
CA GLU A 7 -2.12 -6.82 -18.06
C GLU A 7 -1.15 -7.45 -19.07
N LYS A 8 -0.62 -8.65 -18.75
CA LYS A 8 0.18 -9.48 -19.66
C LYS A 8 -0.68 -10.54 -20.35
N SER A 9 -1.94 -10.73 -19.94
CA SER A 9 -2.83 -11.72 -20.57
C SER A 9 -3.22 -11.29 -21.99
N ASP A 10 -3.37 -12.26 -22.89
CA ASP A 10 -3.74 -12.01 -24.28
C ASP A 10 -5.08 -11.26 -24.38
N SER A 11 -6.06 -11.62 -23.55
CA SER A 11 -7.37 -10.97 -23.49
C SER A 11 -7.28 -9.49 -23.08
N TYR A 12 -6.41 -9.16 -22.13
CA TYR A 12 -6.25 -7.77 -21.69
C TYR A 12 -5.55 -6.94 -22.78
N LEU A 13 -4.51 -7.50 -23.40
CA LEU A 13 -3.79 -6.84 -24.50
C LEU A 13 -4.69 -6.64 -25.72
N GLU A 14 -5.56 -7.60 -26.04
CA GLU A 14 -6.56 -7.50 -27.11
C GLU A 14 -7.57 -6.37 -26.83
N ALA A 15 -8.07 -6.27 -25.59
CA ALA A 15 -8.94 -5.19 -25.16
C ALA A 15 -8.24 -3.81 -25.19
N GLU A 16 -6.98 -3.70 -24.74
CA GLU A 16 -6.19 -2.47 -24.87
C GLU A 16 -6.03 -2.06 -26.34
N ASN A 17 -5.74 -3.02 -27.22
CA ASN A 17 -5.60 -2.75 -28.65
C ASN A 17 -6.94 -2.33 -29.28
N THR A 18 -8.04 -2.96 -28.89
CA THR A 18 -9.40 -2.59 -29.30
C THR A 18 -9.71 -1.14 -28.94
N ILE A 19 -9.41 -0.71 -27.70
CA ILE A 19 -9.56 0.69 -27.30
C ILE A 19 -8.71 1.63 -28.18
N LYS A 20 -7.48 1.26 -28.53
CA LYS A 20 -6.63 2.08 -29.41
C LYS A 20 -7.26 2.27 -30.79
N TYR A 21 -7.75 1.19 -31.41
CA TYR A 21 -8.44 1.28 -32.70
C TYR A 21 -9.72 2.13 -32.60
N LEU A 22 -10.53 1.89 -31.58
CA LEU A 22 -11.77 2.65 -31.33
C LEU A 22 -11.51 4.14 -31.12
N LYS A 23 -10.43 4.54 -30.42
CA LYS A 23 -10.06 5.96 -30.26
C LYS A 23 -9.74 6.64 -31.60
N VAL A 24 -8.96 5.98 -32.45
CA VAL A 24 -8.64 6.51 -33.79
C VAL A 24 -9.90 6.59 -34.66
N LEU A 25 -10.79 5.59 -34.57
CA LEU A 25 -12.07 5.64 -35.29
C LEU A 25 -12.97 6.76 -34.78
N LYS A 26 -13.03 6.98 -33.47
CA LYS A 26 -13.75 8.10 -32.88
C LYS A 26 -13.24 9.43 -33.45
N GLU A 27 -11.93 9.63 -33.46
CA GLU A 27 -11.31 10.84 -34.02
C GLU A 27 -11.62 10.99 -35.51
N TYR A 28 -11.53 9.91 -36.30
CA TYR A 28 -11.92 9.90 -37.71
C TYR A 28 -13.38 10.30 -37.95
N TYR A 29 -14.29 9.81 -37.10
CA TYR A 29 -15.69 10.22 -37.15
C TYR A 29 -15.95 11.57 -36.48
N GLU A 30 -15.03 12.18 -35.73
CA GLU A 30 -15.21 13.51 -35.14
C GLU A 30 -14.61 14.63 -36.02
N SER A 31 -13.49 14.36 -36.70
CA SER A 31 -12.78 15.34 -37.54
C SER A 31 -13.25 15.34 -39.00
N ASP A 32 -12.84 16.35 -39.78
CA ASP A 32 -13.03 16.37 -41.23
C ASP A 32 -11.91 15.71 -42.04
N ASP A 33 -10.96 15.13 -41.32
CA ASP A 33 -9.75 14.58 -41.87
C ASP A 33 -9.96 13.15 -42.41
N ASN A 34 -9.17 12.80 -43.41
CA ASN A 34 -9.02 11.43 -43.87
C ASN A 34 -7.95 10.70 -43.04
N PHE A 35 -7.91 9.37 -43.11
CA PHE A 35 -6.95 8.58 -42.31
C PHE A 35 -5.46 8.90 -42.59
N ASP A 36 -5.13 9.45 -43.75
CA ASP A 36 -3.77 9.92 -44.10
C ASP A 36 -3.38 11.23 -43.40
N GLN A 37 -4.35 11.91 -42.79
CA GLN A 37 -4.19 13.18 -42.07
C GLN A 37 -4.29 13.02 -40.55
N LEU A 38 -4.70 11.85 -40.06
CA LEU A 38 -4.82 11.55 -38.62
C LEU A 38 -3.50 11.09 -38.01
N GLU A 39 -3.29 11.39 -36.73
CA GLU A 39 -2.17 10.84 -35.95
C GLU A 39 -2.46 9.39 -35.54
N LEU A 40 -2.08 8.44 -36.40
CA LEU A 40 -2.30 7.00 -36.15
C LEU A 40 -1.36 6.39 -35.08
N GLY A 41 -0.34 7.12 -34.65
CA GLY A 41 0.71 6.61 -33.77
C GLY A 41 1.38 5.36 -34.34
N ASP A 42 1.36 4.27 -33.59
CA ASP A 42 1.95 2.97 -33.99
C ASP A 42 1.00 2.07 -34.82
N ILE A 43 -0.24 2.52 -35.07
CA ILE A 43 -1.25 1.71 -35.74
C ILE A 43 -1.04 1.73 -37.25
N LYS A 44 -0.96 0.53 -37.86
CA LYS A 44 -0.91 0.42 -39.33
C LYS A 44 -2.30 0.57 -39.94
N LEU A 45 -2.43 1.40 -40.96
CA LEU A 45 -3.66 1.60 -41.76
C LEU A 45 -4.35 0.28 -42.16
N ARG A 46 -3.57 -0.72 -42.58
CA ARG A 46 -4.10 -2.03 -42.97
C ARG A 46 -4.81 -2.75 -41.82
N GLU A 47 -4.28 -2.65 -40.61
CA GLU A 47 -4.86 -3.27 -39.41
C GLU A 47 -6.13 -2.52 -39.00
N LEU A 48 -6.12 -1.19 -39.07
CA LEU A 48 -7.30 -0.36 -38.83
C LEU A 48 -8.44 -0.68 -39.81
N PHE A 49 -8.16 -0.81 -41.11
CA PHE A 49 -9.19 -1.18 -42.09
C PHE A 49 -9.72 -2.59 -41.89
N ARG A 50 -8.88 -3.52 -41.44
CA ARG A 50 -9.32 -4.86 -41.07
C ARG A 50 -10.25 -4.80 -39.86
N PHE A 51 -9.87 -4.08 -38.81
CA PHE A 51 -10.70 -3.85 -37.64
C PHE A 51 -12.05 -3.21 -37.99
N MET A 52 -12.06 -2.21 -38.87
CA MET A 52 -13.30 -1.60 -39.36
C MET A 52 -14.19 -2.60 -40.07
N SER A 53 -13.63 -3.43 -40.95
CA SER A 53 -14.39 -4.45 -41.68
C SER A 53 -14.95 -5.53 -40.75
N ASP A 54 -14.15 -5.97 -39.78
CA ASP A 54 -14.52 -7.03 -38.84
C ASP A 54 -15.60 -6.56 -37.85
N ASN A 55 -15.68 -5.24 -37.58
CA ASN A 55 -16.65 -4.62 -36.67
C ASN A 55 -17.70 -3.74 -37.39
N GLU A 56 -17.89 -3.93 -38.69
CA GLU A 56 -18.94 -3.27 -39.49
C GLU A 56 -18.91 -1.72 -39.51
N PHE A 57 -17.74 -1.11 -39.32
CA PHE A 57 -17.57 0.35 -39.44
C PHE A 57 -17.47 0.79 -40.91
N ALA A 58 -18.39 1.65 -41.34
CA ALA A 58 -18.43 2.18 -42.69
C ALA A 58 -17.50 3.40 -42.88
N LYS A 59 -16.89 3.56 -44.06
CA LYS A 59 -16.06 4.73 -44.37
C LYS A 59 -16.91 6.01 -44.38
N LYS A 60 -16.38 7.10 -43.81
CA LYS A 60 -17.10 8.36 -43.60
C LYS A 60 -17.78 8.92 -44.87
N GLY A 61 -17.18 8.76 -46.04
CA GLY A 61 -17.76 9.21 -47.31
C GLY A 61 -19.04 8.48 -47.76
N PHE A 62 -19.48 7.46 -47.03
CA PHE A 62 -20.67 6.66 -47.31
C PHE A 62 -21.66 6.65 -46.14
N VAL A 63 -21.50 7.54 -45.17
CA VAL A 63 -22.27 7.55 -43.92
C VAL A 63 -22.92 8.92 -43.75
N GLU A 64 -24.23 8.94 -43.50
CA GLU A 64 -24.99 10.15 -43.22
C GLU A 64 -24.62 10.74 -41.85
N GLU A 65 -24.90 12.03 -41.62
CA GLU A 65 -24.49 12.71 -40.38
C GLU A 65 -25.11 12.10 -39.12
N GLU A 66 -26.35 11.59 -39.21
CA GLU A 66 -27.02 10.90 -38.10
C GLU A 66 -26.33 9.58 -37.74
N ASP A 67 -25.96 8.78 -38.74
CA ASP A 67 -25.24 7.53 -38.55
C ASP A 67 -23.83 7.78 -38.00
N ARG A 68 -23.18 8.86 -38.43
CA ARG A 68 -21.89 9.31 -37.89
C ARG A 68 -21.97 9.60 -36.38
N LYS A 69 -23.01 10.31 -35.93
CA LYS A 69 -23.25 10.56 -34.49
C LYS A 69 -23.50 9.26 -33.73
N LYS A 70 -24.23 8.32 -34.33
CA LYS A 70 -24.48 7.01 -33.73
C LYS A 70 -23.21 6.19 -33.58
N PHE A 71 -22.32 6.19 -34.58
CA PHE A 71 -21.00 5.55 -34.47
C PHE A 71 -20.18 6.15 -33.33
N ILE A 72 -20.11 7.48 -33.21
CA ILE A 72 -19.36 8.14 -32.12
C ILE A 72 -19.92 7.74 -30.74
N SER A 73 -21.25 7.70 -30.60
CA SER A 73 -21.90 7.27 -29.35
C SER A 73 -21.55 5.82 -29.03
N ASN A 74 -21.76 4.90 -29.97
CA ASN A 74 -21.47 3.48 -29.79
C ASN A 74 -19.99 3.24 -29.44
N ILE A 75 -19.06 3.89 -30.15
CA ILE A 75 -17.63 3.81 -29.87
C ILE A 75 -17.33 4.32 -28.45
N THR A 76 -17.97 5.42 -28.03
CA THR A 76 -17.75 5.97 -26.68
C THR A 76 -18.27 5.01 -25.60
N ASP A 77 -19.43 4.41 -25.82
CA ASP A 77 -20.03 3.44 -24.91
C ASP A 77 -19.18 2.16 -24.82
N GLU A 78 -18.70 1.67 -25.96
CA GLU A 78 -17.83 0.49 -26.05
C GLU A 78 -16.47 0.72 -25.38
N ILE A 79 -15.81 1.87 -25.64
CA ILE A 79 -14.59 2.25 -24.92
C ILE A 79 -14.85 2.26 -23.41
N THR A 80 -15.95 2.87 -22.97
CA THR A 80 -16.30 2.96 -21.55
C THR A 80 -16.52 1.57 -20.94
N GLN A 81 -17.20 0.68 -21.64
CA GLN A 81 -17.45 -0.69 -21.21
C GLN A 81 -16.15 -1.50 -21.11
N ILE A 82 -15.32 -1.49 -22.15
CA ILE A 82 -14.03 -2.21 -22.13
C ILE A 82 -13.14 -1.67 -21.00
N GLN A 83 -13.11 -0.34 -20.80
CA GLN A 83 -12.36 0.25 -19.69
C GLN A 83 -12.88 -0.20 -18.31
N ALA A 84 -14.20 -0.32 -18.14
CA ALA A 84 -14.79 -0.83 -16.91
C ALA A 84 -14.43 -2.30 -16.67
N ASP A 85 -14.43 -3.13 -17.72
CA ASP A 85 -14.06 -4.55 -17.64
C ASP A 85 -12.57 -4.74 -17.33
N LEU A 86 -11.69 -3.96 -17.94
CA LEU A 86 -10.26 -3.96 -17.62
C LEU A 86 -9.99 -3.54 -16.17
N LYS A 87 -10.68 -2.48 -15.69
CA LYS A 87 -10.61 -2.06 -14.29
C LYS A 87 -11.07 -3.18 -13.34
N LYS A 88 -12.18 -3.84 -13.66
CA LYS A 88 -12.71 -4.95 -12.87
C LYS A 88 -11.71 -6.13 -12.81
N ALA A 89 -11.06 -6.44 -13.92
CA ALA A 89 -10.06 -7.49 -13.99
C ALA A 89 -8.83 -7.18 -13.10
N ARG A 90 -8.35 -5.93 -13.11
CA ARG A 90 -7.27 -5.47 -12.22
C ARG A 90 -7.67 -5.52 -10.73
N LEU A 91 -8.87 -5.04 -10.41
CA LEU A 91 -9.39 -5.11 -9.04
C LEU A 91 -9.54 -6.55 -8.54
N SER A 92 -9.98 -7.47 -9.40
CA SER A 92 -10.05 -8.90 -9.09
C SER A 92 -8.66 -9.45 -8.76
N GLU A 93 -7.63 -9.16 -9.57
CA GLU A 93 -6.27 -9.62 -9.29
C GLU A 93 -5.74 -9.07 -7.95
N ILE A 94 -6.01 -7.81 -7.63
CA ILE A 94 -5.61 -7.21 -6.34
C ILE A 94 -6.29 -7.93 -5.16
N GLN A 95 -7.59 -8.24 -5.30
CA GLN A 95 -8.36 -8.96 -4.29
C GLN A 95 -7.88 -10.42 -4.15
N ASP A 96 -7.62 -11.10 -5.26
CA ASP A 96 -7.14 -12.48 -5.30
C ASP A 96 -5.75 -12.62 -4.65
N LYS A 97 -4.93 -11.55 -4.69
CA LYS A 97 -3.61 -11.47 -4.04
C LYS A 97 -3.66 -11.03 -2.58
N GLU A 98 -4.85 -10.86 -1.99
CA GLU A 98 -5.06 -10.40 -0.60
C GLU A 98 -4.32 -9.08 -0.25
N LEU A 99 -4.05 -8.24 -1.25
CA LEU A 99 -3.40 -6.94 -1.05
C LEU A 99 -4.43 -5.92 -0.56
N ASN A 100 -4.53 -5.77 0.77
CA ASN A 100 -5.57 -4.94 1.38
C ASN A 100 -5.19 -3.46 1.38
N SER A 101 -4.21 -3.05 2.18
CA SER A 101 -3.82 -1.63 2.27
C SER A 101 -2.40 -1.43 2.77
N ILE A 102 -1.84 -0.25 2.49
CA ILE A 102 -0.69 0.27 3.22
C ILE A 102 -1.18 1.16 4.36
N LEU A 103 -0.65 0.90 5.55
CA LEU A 103 -0.93 1.62 6.77
C LEU A 103 0.29 2.45 7.17
N ILE A 104 0.06 3.72 7.47
CA ILE A 104 1.10 4.65 7.93
C ILE A 104 0.59 5.35 9.19
N ILE A 105 1.35 5.23 10.28
CA ILE A 105 1.17 6.02 11.51
C ILE A 105 2.32 7.02 11.56
N PRO A 106 2.08 8.32 11.28
CA PRO A 106 3.17 9.30 11.18
C PRO A 106 3.98 9.47 12.47
N SER A 107 3.34 9.29 13.64
CA SER A 107 4.00 9.35 14.93
C SER A 107 3.35 8.44 15.97
N TRP A 108 4.06 7.38 16.34
CA TRP A 108 3.64 6.44 17.37
C TRP A 108 3.42 7.12 18.74
N SER A 109 4.33 7.99 19.15
CA SER A 109 4.23 8.76 20.41
C SER A 109 2.95 9.59 20.49
N LYS A 110 2.47 10.12 19.36
CA LYS A 110 1.18 10.85 19.33
C LYS A 110 0.00 9.92 19.55
N VAL A 111 0.03 8.73 18.96
CA VAL A 111 -1.02 7.71 19.09
C VAL A 111 -1.16 7.28 20.55
N ILE A 112 -0.04 6.87 21.17
CA ILE A 112 -0.02 6.41 22.57
C ILE A 112 -0.10 7.56 23.59
N GLY A 113 -0.08 8.82 23.14
CA GLY A 113 -0.15 10.00 24.00
C GLY A 113 1.08 10.23 24.88
N TYR A 114 2.19 9.53 24.61
CA TYR A 114 3.39 9.58 25.45
C TYR A 114 4.66 9.51 24.60
N LYS A 115 5.52 10.52 24.73
CA LYS A 115 6.77 10.61 23.97
C LYS A 115 7.92 9.93 24.72
N THR A 116 8.10 8.63 24.45
CA THR A 116 9.23 7.88 25.02
C THR A 116 10.48 8.09 24.19
N LYS A 117 11.56 8.57 24.80
CA LYS A 117 12.83 8.75 24.08
C LYS A 117 13.60 7.44 23.95
N GLY A 118 13.64 6.66 25.03
CA GLY A 118 14.34 5.38 25.10
C GLY A 118 15.87 5.54 25.20
N PHE A 119 16.56 4.45 24.90
CA PHE A 119 18.02 4.37 24.86
C PHE A 119 18.46 3.83 23.51
N TYR A 120 19.64 4.25 23.07
CA TYR A 120 20.29 3.71 21.88
C TYR A 120 21.79 3.54 22.15
N LEU A 121 22.31 2.33 21.97
CA LEU A 121 23.70 1.98 22.27
C LEU A 121 24.09 2.35 23.72
N ASN A 122 23.22 2.03 24.68
CA ASN A 122 23.36 2.36 26.10
C ASN A 122 23.47 3.86 26.42
N LYS A 123 23.16 4.74 25.46
CA LYS A 123 23.07 6.19 25.67
C LYS A 123 21.62 6.64 25.67
N PRO A 124 21.21 7.53 26.60
CA PRO A 124 19.87 8.08 26.59
C PRO A 124 19.66 8.93 25.33
N VAL A 125 18.52 8.76 24.68
CA VAL A 125 18.14 9.59 23.54
C VAL A 125 17.77 10.99 24.05
N LEU A 126 18.43 12.03 23.51
CA LEU A 126 18.17 13.42 23.89
C LEU A 126 16.87 13.94 23.28
N GLU A 127 16.70 13.73 21.98
CA GLU A 127 15.53 14.19 21.24
C GLU A 127 15.06 13.09 20.29
N LEU A 128 13.76 12.77 20.33
CA LEU A 128 13.09 11.95 19.33
C LEU A 128 12.37 12.89 18.35
N LYS A 129 12.79 12.89 17.09
CA LYS A 129 12.25 13.76 16.03
C LYS A 129 11.11 13.07 15.27
N LYS A 130 11.29 11.79 14.92
CA LYS A 130 10.28 10.97 14.24
C LYS A 130 10.24 9.56 14.81
N ASP A 131 9.06 8.97 14.79
CA ASP A 131 8.73 7.62 15.23
C ASP A 131 7.56 7.06 14.42
N THR A 132 7.82 6.88 13.12
CA THR A 132 6.82 6.55 12.11
C THR A 132 6.68 5.05 11.96
N ILE A 133 5.46 4.55 11.84
CA ILE A 133 5.18 3.15 11.49
C ILE A 133 4.67 3.09 10.05
N ILE A 134 5.19 2.14 9.28
CA ILE A 134 4.69 1.80 7.95
C ILE A 134 4.49 0.29 7.89
N MET A 135 3.33 -0.17 7.44
CA MET A 135 2.96 -1.59 7.46
C MET A 135 2.08 -1.92 6.26
N LEU A 136 2.25 -3.11 5.68
CA LEU A 136 1.22 -3.71 4.84
C LEU A 136 0.18 -4.29 5.77
N SER A 137 -1.00 -3.69 5.81
CA SER A 137 -2.08 -4.17 6.66
C SER A 137 -2.68 -5.41 6.02
N TYR A 138 -2.61 -6.54 6.73
CA TYR A 138 -3.40 -7.72 6.43
C TYR A 138 -4.80 -7.58 7.01
N ASP A 139 -4.90 -7.54 8.33
CA ASP A 139 -6.18 -7.59 9.03
C ASP A 139 -6.09 -6.92 10.40
N ILE A 140 -7.25 -6.63 10.98
CA ILE A 140 -7.42 -6.16 12.35
C ILE A 140 -8.02 -7.32 13.14
N LEU A 141 -7.24 -7.91 14.04
CA LEU A 141 -7.65 -9.06 14.83
C LEU A 141 -8.13 -8.60 16.21
N ASP A 142 -9.35 -8.96 16.57
CA ASP A 142 -9.87 -8.76 17.92
C ASP A 142 -9.38 -9.90 18.83
N VAL A 143 -8.65 -9.55 19.87
CA VAL A 143 -8.08 -10.51 20.82
C VAL A 143 -8.40 -10.12 22.25
N LYS A 144 -8.27 -11.08 23.18
CA LYS A 144 -8.41 -10.84 24.61
C LYS A 144 -7.11 -11.19 25.31
N ASP A 145 -6.74 -10.39 26.30
CA ASP A 145 -5.64 -10.71 27.20
C ASP A 145 -6.05 -11.83 28.18
N LYS A 146 -5.10 -12.27 29.02
CA LYS A 146 -5.34 -13.28 30.06
C LYS A 146 -6.37 -12.86 31.13
N TYR A 147 -6.69 -11.57 31.22
CA TYR A 147 -7.71 -11.02 32.13
C TYR A 147 -9.06 -10.79 31.43
N GLY A 148 -9.18 -11.15 30.15
CA GLY A 148 -10.40 -11.00 29.35
C GLY A 148 -10.63 -9.59 28.80
N LYS A 149 -9.65 -8.70 28.89
CA LYS A 149 -9.73 -7.33 28.35
C LYS A 149 -9.47 -7.37 26.85
N GLU A 150 -10.23 -6.57 26.12
CA GLU A 150 -10.23 -6.56 24.66
C GLU A 150 -9.17 -5.63 24.08
N TYR A 151 -8.48 -6.15 23.08
CA TYR A 151 -7.44 -5.48 22.31
C TYR A 151 -7.65 -5.75 20.83
N ALA A 152 -7.14 -4.85 20.00
CA ALA A 152 -7.00 -5.06 18.57
C ALA A 152 -5.53 -5.24 18.21
N ILE A 153 -5.25 -6.16 17.30
CA ILE A 153 -3.95 -6.35 16.69
C ILE A 153 -4.03 -5.96 15.21
N LEU A 154 -3.29 -4.92 14.83
CA LEU A 154 -3.03 -4.61 13.42
C LEU A 154 -1.92 -5.55 12.95
N ALA A 155 -2.26 -6.48 12.06
CA ALA A 155 -1.36 -7.54 11.62
C ALA A 155 -0.82 -7.27 10.21
N GLY A 156 0.47 -7.54 10.00
CA GLY A 156 1.11 -7.52 8.69
C GLY A 156 2.55 -7.00 8.72
N PRO A 157 3.36 -7.27 7.68
CA PRO A 157 4.77 -6.89 7.68
C PRO A 157 4.95 -5.36 7.63
N GLY A 158 5.79 -4.82 8.51
CA GLY A 158 6.03 -3.40 8.61
C GLY A 158 7.32 -3.01 9.32
N ILE A 159 7.58 -1.72 9.40
CA ILE A 159 8.71 -1.16 10.13
C ILE A 159 8.26 -0.11 11.14
N PHE A 160 8.98 -0.03 12.24
CA PHE A 160 9.03 1.11 13.14
C PHE A 160 10.29 1.91 12.85
N TYR A 161 10.15 3.06 12.19
CA TYR A 161 11.22 3.97 11.80
C TYR A 161 11.38 5.09 12.83
N THR A 162 12.62 5.42 13.17
CA THR A 162 12.95 6.49 14.11
C THR A 162 14.01 7.43 13.58
N GLU A 163 13.86 8.71 13.90
CA GLU A 163 14.89 9.74 13.74
C GLU A 163 15.08 10.44 15.07
N PHE A 164 16.31 10.47 15.59
CA PHE A 164 16.59 10.93 16.95
C PHE A 164 18.02 11.47 17.08
N SER A 165 18.33 12.09 18.21
CA SER A 165 19.68 12.60 18.53
C SER A 165 20.19 12.02 19.86
N LEU A 166 21.48 11.72 19.88
CA LEU A 166 22.23 11.40 21.12
C LEU A 166 22.99 12.61 21.66
N ASP A 167 23.35 13.54 20.77
CA ASP A 167 24.10 14.75 21.04
C ASP A 167 23.44 15.92 20.31
N SER A 168 23.71 17.16 20.74
CA SER A 168 23.16 18.34 20.08
C SER A 168 23.69 18.47 18.65
N GLY A 169 22.80 18.54 17.67
CA GLY A 169 23.13 18.83 16.27
C GLY A 169 23.40 17.63 15.37
N SER A 170 23.40 16.39 15.90
CA SER A 170 23.49 15.17 15.09
C SER A 170 22.16 14.40 15.11
N ASN A 171 21.69 14.00 13.92
CA ASN A 171 20.54 13.10 13.79
C ASN A 171 21.03 11.71 13.38
N ILE A 172 20.47 10.71 14.04
CA ILE A 172 20.63 9.29 13.74
C ILE A 172 19.28 8.78 13.28
N THR A 173 19.28 7.95 12.26
CA THR A 173 18.12 7.21 11.81
C THR A 173 18.29 5.73 12.16
N ASN A 174 17.21 5.09 12.58
CA ASN A 174 17.19 3.66 12.85
C ASN A 174 15.80 3.10 12.55
N PHE A 175 15.70 1.80 12.28
CA PHE A 175 14.42 1.14 12.12
C PHE A 175 14.42 -0.25 12.75
N ARG A 176 13.23 -0.76 13.04
CA ARG A 176 12.98 -2.13 13.48
C ARG A 176 11.89 -2.74 12.62
N GLU A 177 12.07 -3.99 12.21
CA GLU A 177 10.98 -4.77 11.66
C GLU A 177 9.93 -5.04 12.75
N ILE A 178 8.68 -4.89 12.38
CA ILE A 178 7.51 -5.27 13.17
C ILE A 178 6.57 -6.05 12.25
N ASN A 179 5.74 -6.92 12.81
CA ASN A 179 4.68 -7.58 12.05
C ASN A 179 3.31 -7.48 12.73
N MET A 180 3.25 -6.82 13.89
CA MET A 180 2.02 -6.58 14.63
C MET A 180 2.09 -5.28 15.42
N ILE A 181 0.94 -4.63 15.61
CA ILE A 181 0.75 -3.52 16.55
C ILE A 181 -0.42 -3.88 17.47
N LEU A 182 -0.18 -3.96 18.77
CA LEU A 182 -1.18 -4.28 19.79
C LEU A 182 -1.72 -3.00 20.41
N LEU A 183 -3.03 -2.77 20.30
CA LEU A 183 -3.72 -1.57 20.73
C LEU A 183 -4.92 -1.92 21.64
N PRO A 184 -5.16 -1.19 22.74
CA PRO A 184 -6.48 -1.19 23.36
C PRO A 184 -7.54 -0.76 22.35
N LEU A 185 -8.75 -1.35 22.38
CA LEU A 185 -9.82 -0.97 21.45
C LEU A 185 -10.12 0.53 21.46
N THR A 186 -10.09 1.16 22.65
CA THR A 186 -10.27 2.61 22.79
C THR A 186 -9.24 3.45 22.04
N MET A 187 -8.02 2.94 21.86
CA MET A 187 -6.97 3.59 21.09
C MET A 187 -7.17 3.37 19.59
N LEU A 188 -7.59 2.18 19.19
CA LEU A 188 -7.98 1.91 17.80
C LEU A 188 -9.16 2.81 17.38
N ASP A 189 -10.20 2.91 18.20
CA ASP A 189 -11.35 3.77 17.93
C ASP A 189 -10.91 5.22 17.70
N LYS A 190 -10.05 5.73 18.59
CA LYS A 190 -9.47 7.07 18.47
C LYS A 190 -8.67 7.25 17.18
N LEU A 191 -7.91 6.23 16.75
CA LEU A 191 -7.17 6.27 15.49
C LEU A 191 -8.12 6.37 14.30
N LEU A 192 -9.16 5.53 14.26
CA LEU A 192 -10.08 5.45 13.14
C LEU A 192 -11.05 6.64 13.09
N SER A 193 -11.44 7.18 14.24
CA SER A 193 -12.40 8.29 14.35
C SER A 193 -11.74 9.68 14.36
N ALA A 194 -10.41 9.78 14.23
CA ALA A 194 -9.72 11.06 14.24
C ALA A 194 -10.14 11.93 13.04
N PRO A 195 -10.09 13.28 13.17
CA PRO A 195 -10.53 14.19 12.11
C PRO A 195 -9.79 13.93 10.79
N GLN A 196 -10.55 13.70 9.72
CA GLN A 196 -9.98 13.46 8.40
C GLN A 196 -9.23 14.71 7.91
N ILE A 197 -8.07 14.52 7.28
CA ILE A 197 -7.31 15.60 6.63
C ILE A 197 -8.03 16.08 5.37
N PHE A 198 -8.88 15.23 4.80
CA PHE A 198 -9.60 15.50 3.57
C PHE A 198 -10.97 14.81 3.61
N GLU A 199 -12.04 15.61 3.51
CA GLU A 199 -13.40 15.08 3.35
C GLU A 199 -13.61 14.64 1.90
N SER A 200 -13.79 13.34 1.68
CA SER A 200 -14.18 12.82 0.38
C SER A 200 -15.00 11.55 0.48
N LYS A 201 -15.68 11.19 -0.62
CA LYS A 201 -16.42 9.93 -0.75
C LYS A 201 -15.51 8.72 -0.94
N ILE A 202 -14.22 8.86 -0.70
CA ILE A 202 -13.21 7.87 -1.02
C ILE A 202 -13.06 6.97 0.21
N GLU A 203 -13.05 5.65 0.00
CA GLU A 203 -12.87 4.64 1.04
C GLU A 203 -11.41 4.58 1.54
N ALA A 204 -10.86 5.73 1.96
CA ALA A 204 -9.54 5.86 2.58
C ALA A 204 -9.71 6.46 3.97
N THR A 205 -9.01 5.89 4.96
CA THR A 205 -8.91 6.55 6.28
C THR A 205 -7.64 7.38 6.29
N ILE A 206 -7.73 8.67 6.00
CA ILE A 206 -6.59 9.60 6.02
C ILE A 206 -6.86 10.70 7.04
N ASN A 207 -6.26 10.56 8.21
CA ASN A 207 -6.36 11.53 9.29
C ASN A 207 -4.98 11.86 9.87
N GLU A 208 -4.93 12.73 10.88
CA GLU A 208 -3.68 13.20 11.48
C GLU A 208 -2.89 12.12 12.25
N LEU A 209 -3.54 11.02 12.66
CA LEU A 209 -2.95 9.95 13.47
C LEU A 209 -2.59 8.72 12.65
N ILE A 210 -3.38 8.41 11.62
CA ILE A 210 -3.23 7.22 10.79
C ILE A 210 -3.68 7.50 9.34
N SER A 211 -2.99 6.87 8.42
CA SER A 211 -3.36 6.81 7.00
C SER A 211 -3.43 5.35 6.57
N ILE A 212 -4.63 4.88 6.22
CA ILE A 212 -4.88 3.56 5.63
C ILE A 212 -5.26 3.80 4.18
N VAL A 213 -4.36 3.42 3.27
CA VAL A 213 -4.52 3.59 1.82
C VAL A 213 -4.73 2.21 1.19
N PRO A 214 -5.98 1.84 0.89
CA PRO A 214 -6.27 0.60 0.18
C PRO A 214 -5.65 0.58 -1.22
N PHE A 215 -5.14 -0.57 -1.63
CA PHE A 215 -4.60 -0.73 -2.99
C PHE A 215 -5.69 -0.60 -4.06
N SER A 216 -6.96 -0.89 -3.73
CA SER A 216 -8.09 -0.69 -4.63
C SER A 216 -8.30 0.77 -5.04
N LEU A 217 -7.88 1.75 -4.23
CA LEU A 217 -8.00 3.18 -4.57
C LEU A 217 -7.13 3.58 -5.75
N ILE A 218 -6.08 2.80 -6.01
CA ILE A 218 -5.17 3.02 -7.12
C ILE A 218 -5.86 2.73 -8.47
N GLU A 219 -7.04 2.09 -8.45
CA GLU A 219 -7.87 1.79 -9.62
C GLU A 219 -9.07 2.75 -9.78
N GLU A 220 -9.13 3.86 -9.03
CA GLU A 220 -10.25 4.80 -9.13
C GLU A 220 -10.39 5.48 -10.50
N VAL A 221 -11.48 6.21 -10.77
CA VAL A 221 -11.60 6.96 -12.04
C VAL A 221 -10.46 7.97 -12.16
N HIS A 222 -9.89 8.16 -13.36
CA HIS A 222 -8.66 8.95 -13.59
C HIS A 222 -8.67 10.35 -12.93
N THR A 223 -9.79 11.06 -12.95
CA THR A 223 -9.93 12.38 -12.31
C THR A 223 -9.82 12.31 -10.78
N VAL A 224 -10.41 11.28 -10.17
CA VAL A 224 -10.32 10.99 -8.74
C VAL A 224 -8.92 10.51 -8.40
N GLN A 225 -8.31 9.65 -9.23
CA GLN A 225 -6.91 9.22 -9.05
C GLN A 225 -5.93 10.38 -9.07
N ALA A 226 -6.06 11.34 -9.99
CA ALA A 226 -5.14 12.48 -10.06
C ALA A 226 -5.21 13.34 -8.79
N LEU A 227 -6.42 13.60 -8.29
CA LEU A 227 -6.63 14.28 -7.02
C LEU A 227 -6.05 13.48 -5.85
N LEU A 228 -6.36 12.18 -5.78
CA LEU A 228 -5.86 11.27 -4.74
C LEU A 228 -4.35 11.19 -4.74
N ARG A 229 -3.72 11.06 -5.91
CA ARG A 229 -2.27 11.03 -6.07
C ARG A 229 -1.64 12.28 -5.48
N GLY A 230 -2.20 13.46 -5.80
CA GLY A 230 -1.73 14.72 -5.22
C GLY A 230 -1.86 14.77 -3.69
N ILE A 231 -3.00 14.33 -3.15
CA ILE A 231 -3.28 14.34 -1.70
C ILE A 231 -2.40 13.34 -0.95
N ILE A 232 -2.37 12.09 -1.40
CA ILE A 232 -1.62 10.99 -0.80
C ILE A 232 -0.12 11.29 -0.88
N SER A 233 0.38 11.72 -2.04
CA SER A 233 1.80 12.08 -2.19
C SER A 233 2.21 13.21 -1.24
N ARG A 234 1.44 14.31 -1.20
CA ARG A 234 1.78 15.50 -0.40
C ARG A 234 1.61 15.29 1.11
N ASN A 235 0.55 14.61 1.54
CA ASN A 235 0.18 14.53 2.96
C ASN A 235 0.65 13.24 3.64
N ILE A 236 0.90 12.17 2.87
CA ILE A 236 1.26 10.86 3.42
C ILE A 236 2.70 10.50 3.05
N PHE A 237 3.04 10.38 1.77
CA PHE A 237 4.35 9.89 1.37
C PHE A 237 5.47 10.91 1.56
N MET A 238 5.29 12.16 1.12
CA MET A 238 6.34 13.19 1.21
C MET A 238 6.77 13.50 2.66
N PRO A 239 5.87 13.65 3.64
CA PRO A 239 6.28 13.88 5.04
C PRO A 239 7.01 12.69 5.67
N ASN A 240 6.72 11.48 5.18
CA ASN A 240 7.24 10.21 5.68
C ASN A 240 8.29 9.58 4.74
N LYS A 241 8.81 10.33 3.75
CA LYS A 241 9.64 9.80 2.66
C LYS A 241 10.76 8.88 3.14
N ASN A 242 11.54 9.30 4.13
CA ASN A 242 12.66 8.49 4.64
C ASN A 242 12.19 7.16 5.23
N ALA A 243 11.07 7.15 5.94
CA ALA A 243 10.49 5.91 6.48
C ALA A 243 9.99 5.02 5.34
N VAL A 244 9.33 5.61 4.33
CA VAL A 244 8.83 4.88 3.15
C VAL A 244 10.00 4.25 2.38
N ASP A 245 11.07 5.00 2.12
CA ASP A 245 12.26 4.50 1.43
C ASP A 245 12.90 3.32 2.18
N VAL A 246 12.99 3.40 3.52
CA VAL A 246 13.49 2.30 4.36
C VAL A 246 12.56 1.09 4.31
N PHE A 247 11.24 1.31 4.38
CA PHE A 247 10.25 0.25 4.28
C PHE A 247 10.35 -0.48 2.94
N MET A 248 10.41 0.26 1.83
CA MET A 248 10.53 -0.30 0.48
C MET A 248 11.81 -1.10 0.30
N LYS A 249 12.92 -0.66 0.91
CA LYS A 249 14.17 -1.43 0.90
C LYS A 249 14.08 -2.70 1.75
N GLU A 250 13.45 -2.63 2.92
CA GLU A 250 13.39 -3.78 3.83
C GLU A 250 12.40 -4.85 3.34
N ILE A 251 11.26 -4.46 2.76
CA ILE A 251 10.29 -5.42 2.24
C ILE A 251 10.85 -6.19 1.02
N GLU A 252 11.80 -5.61 0.26
CA GLU A 252 12.52 -6.28 -0.83
C GLU A 252 13.61 -7.24 -0.32
N ASN A 253 14.17 -7.02 0.87
CA ASN A 253 15.24 -7.84 1.43
C ASN A 253 14.76 -9.29 1.61
N PRO A 254 15.35 -10.30 0.93
CA PRO A 254 14.87 -11.70 1.04
C PRO A 254 14.87 -12.26 2.47
N SER A 255 15.75 -11.73 3.33
CA SER A 255 15.88 -12.17 4.73
C SER A 255 14.86 -11.56 5.68
N SER A 256 14.19 -10.46 5.32
CA SER A 256 13.24 -9.76 6.19
C SER A 256 11.95 -10.55 6.42
N TYR A 257 11.33 -10.37 7.58
CA TYR A 257 10.05 -11.02 7.94
C TYR A 257 10.05 -12.55 7.75
N HIS A 258 11.21 -13.20 7.92
CA HIS A 258 11.29 -14.64 7.76
C HIS A 258 10.49 -15.34 8.88
N PRO A 259 9.64 -16.34 8.60
CA PRO A 259 8.78 -16.95 9.63
C PRO A 259 9.53 -17.46 10.87
N ARG A 260 10.79 -17.87 10.72
CA ARG A 260 11.66 -18.31 11.83
C ARG A 260 12.04 -17.20 12.82
N GLU A 261 11.91 -15.93 12.43
CA GLU A 261 12.17 -14.78 13.31
C GLU A 261 10.98 -14.46 14.21
N GLY A 262 9.85 -15.13 13.97
CA GLY A 262 8.66 -15.05 14.81
C GLY A 262 7.94 -13.70 14.75
N ILE A 263 6.98 -13.55 15.67
CA ILE A 263 6.24 -12.31 15.91
C ILE A 263 7.14 -11.25 16.53
N LYS A 264 7.01 -10.03 16.00
CA LYS A 264 7.66 -8.78 16.41
C LYS A 264 6.55 -7.73 16.58
N MET A 265 6.05 -7.57 17.80
CA MET A 265 4.82 -6.82 18.10
C MET A 265 5.11 -5.54 18.87
N LEU A 266 4.74 -4.39 18.32
CA LEU A 266 4.80 -3.12 19.03
C LEU A 266 3.54 -2.94 19.89
N SER A 267 3.71 -2.70 21.19
CA SER A 267 2.61 -2.80 22.15
C SER A 267 2.25 -1.47 22.81
N ALA A 268 0.95 -1.18 22.85
CA ALA A 268 0.31 -0.21 23.74
C ALA A 268 -0.47 -0.88 24.88
N HIS A 269 -0.26 -2.19 25.12
CA HIS A 269 -0.81 -2.92 26.26
C HIS A 269 -0.35 -2.32 27.58
N GLU A 270 -1.17 -2.35 28.63
CA GLU A 270 -0.88 -1.66 29.90
C GLU A 270 0.33 -2.28 30.63
N GLU A 271 0.43 -3.61 30.67
CA GLU A 271 1.58 -4.30 31.28
C GLU A 271 2.87 -4.17 30.43
N TYR A 272 2.73 -3.94 29.13
CA TYR A 272 3.82 -3.93 28.16
C TYR A 272 3.86 -2.62 27.36
N PHE A 273 3.58 -1.52 28.05
CA PHE A 273 3.32 -0.23 27.40
C PHE A 273 4.57 0.31 26.71
N ASN A 274 4.39 0.65 25.44
CA ASN A 274 5.43 1.14 24.53
C ASN A 274 6.69 0.25 24.51
N ARG A 275 6.49 -1.07 24.40
CA ARG A 275 7.57 -2.05 24.27
C ARG A 275 7.45 -2.78 22.94
N LEU A 276 8.59 -3.22 22.43
CA LEU A 276 8.64 -4.17 21.31
C LEU A 276 8.75 -5.58 21.88
N LEU A 277 7.77 -6.42 21.58
CA LEU A 277 7.66 -7.80 22.05
C LEU A 277 8.17 -8.73 20.95
N LEU A 278 9.13 -9.57 21.28
CA LEU A 278 9.73 -10.53 20.37
C LEU A 278 9.42 -11.94 20.88
N SER A 279 8.80 -12.75 20.01
CA SER A 279 8.61 -14.17 20.31
C SER A 279 9.91 -14.97 20.19
N VAL A 280 10.84 -14.57 19.33
CA VAL A 280 12.12 -15.25 19.14
C VAL A 280 13.25 -14.27 19.38
N ALA A 281 14.29 -14.70 20.09
CA ALA A 281 15.49 -13.90 20.26
C ALA A 281 16.14 -13.64 18.89
N PRO A 282 16.57 -12.41 18.59
CA PRO A 282 17.28 -12.13 17.35
C PRO A 282 18.57 -12.94 17.30
N SER A 283 18.91 -13.50 16.14
CA SER A 283 20.17 -14.23 15.96
C SER A 283 21.35 -13.31 16.27
N GLU A 284 22.27 -13.74 17.13
CA GLU A 284 23.48 -12.98 17.47
C GLU A 284 24.33 -12.73 16.21
N THR A 285 24.18 -11.55 15.62
CA THR A 285 25.14 -11.04 14.64
C THR A 285 26.42 -10.67 15.39
N LYS A 286 27.58 -11.11 14.87
CA LYS A 286 28.90 -10.82 15.44
C LYS A 286 29.14 -9.29 15.48
N GLY A 287 28.87 -8.68 16.62
CA GLY A 287 29.02 -7.25 16.89
C GLY A 287 28.06 -6.84 18.01
N ASP A 288 28.59 -6.20 19.06
CA ASP A 288 27.94 -5.79 20.32
C ASP A 288 26.44 -6.12 20.46
N SER A 289 26.13 -7.12 21.27
CA SER A 289 24.77 -7.56 21.62
C SER A 289 23.85 -6.43 22.13
N SER A 290 24.41 -5.30 22.56
CA SER A 290 23.67 -4.09 22.98
C SER A 290 22.92 -3.38 21.84
N ILE A 291 23.35 -3.55 20.58
CA ILE A 291 22.68 -2.94 19.40
C ILE A 291 21.31 -3.56 19.17
N ASN A 292 21.11 -4.82 19.56
CA ASN A 292 19.88 -5.57 19.28
C ASN A 292 18.77 -5.36 20.33
N ILE A 293 19.08 -4.77 21.49
CA ILE A 293 18.16 -4.68 22.63
C ILE A 293 17.77 -3.22 22.94
N THR A 294 18.39 -2.24 22.27
CA THR A 294 18.10 -0.81 22.46
C THR A 294 17.49 -0.19 21.20
N SER A 295 16.48 0.66 21.34
CA SER A 295 15.88 1.39 20.23
C SER A 295 15.28 2.68 20.75
N ALA A 296 15.50 3.78 20.01
CA ALA A 296 14.84 5.04 20.28
C ALA A 296 13.33 4.89 20.09
N GLY A 297 12.53 5.73 20.75
CA GLY A 297 11.07 5.74 20.56
C GLY A 297 10.29 4.67 21.33
N ILE A 298 10.95 3.60 21.76
CA ILE A 298 10.35 2.55 22.62
C ILE A 298 11.03 2.48 23.98
N ALA A 299 10.30 1.98 24.99
CA ALA A 299 10.78 1.89 26.36
C ALA A 299 11.81 0.77 26.52
N SER A 300 11.55 -0.40 25.94
CA SER A 300 12.44 -1.57 25.97
C SER A 300 11.99 -2.62 24.96
N ILE A 301 12.87 -3.58 24.68
CA ILE A 301 12.57 -4.79 23.92
C ILE A 301 12.44 -5.95 24.91
N LEU A 302 11.32 -6.66 24.86
CA LEU A 302 11.09 -7.87 25.64
C LEU A 302 11.15 -9.09 24.74
N ILE A 303 11.84 -10.12 25.18
CA ILE A 303 11.94 -11.39 24.46
C ILE A 303 11.29 -12.44 25.34
N ASP A 304 10.10 -12.87 24.97
CA ASP A 304 9.36 -13.91 25.67
C ASP A 304 8.25 -14.45 24.77
N THR A 305 8.34 -15.75 24.43
CA THR A 305 7.31 -16.45 23.66
C THR A 305 5.95 -16.44 24.35
N ALA A 306 5.94 -16.52 25.69
CA ALA A 306 4.71 -16.62 26.47
C ALA A 306 3.82 -15.37 26.34
N LEU A 307 4.42 -14.22 26.02
CA LEU A 307 3.70 -12.97 25.79
C LEU A 307 2.89 -12.98 24.49
N VAL A 308 3.36 -13.71 23.48
CA VAL A 308 2.65 -13.84 22.21
C VAL A 308 1.63 -14.98 22.29
N ASP A 309 1.97 -16.04 23.01
CA ASP A 309 1.08 -17.17 23.28
C ASP A 309 -0.15 -16.77 24.13
N GLU A 310 -0.12 -15.59 24.77
CA GLU A 310 -1.29 -14.97 25.42
C GLU A 310 -2.41 -14.64 24.42
N PHE A 311 -2.05 -14.27 23.19
CA PHE A 311 -3.00 -13.80 22.18
C PHE A 311 -3.29 -14.81 21.07
N PHE A 312 -2.39 -15.77 20.84
CA PHE A 312 -2.49 -16.69 19.71
C PHE A 312 -2.16 -18.13 20.09
N GLU A 313 -2.92 -19.07 19.54
CA GLU A 313 -2.49 -20.47 19.55
C GLU A 313 -1.26 -20.66 18.64
N PRO A 314 -0.36 -21.62 18.93
CA PRO A 314 0.83 -21.84 18.12
C PRO A 314 0.55 -22.06 16.63
N LYS A 315 -0.54 -22.76 16.29
CA LYS A 315 -0.96 -22.99 14.90
C LYS A 315 -1.38 -21.71 14.18
N GLU A 316 -2.07 -20.82 14.89
CA GLU A 316 -2.53 -19.55 14.35
C GLU A 316 -1.35 -18.61 14.12
N ARG A 317 -0.44 -18.54 15.10
CA ARG A 317 0.82 -17.78 14.98
C ARG A 317 1.63 -18.23 13.76
N ASP A 318 1.83 -19.54 13.60
CA ASP A 318 2.62 -20.07 12.48
C ASP A 318 1.94 -19.80 11.13
N ARG A 319 0.60 -19.85 11.09
CA ARG A 319 -0.20 -19.46 9.92
C ARG A 319 -0.01 -17.98 9.57
N LEU A 320 -0.10 -17.08 10.55
CA LEU A 320 0.08 -15.64 10.34
C LEU A 320 1.48 -15.32 9.80
N LEU A 321 2.52 -15.99 10.32
CA LEU A 321 3.89 -15.81 9.86
C LEU A 321 4.10 -16.25 8.41
N LEU A 322 3.48 -17.35 7.99
CA LEU A 322 3.49 -17.78 6.59
C LEU A 322 2.75 -16.78 5.70
N LEU A 323 1.60 -16.29 6.18
CA LEU A 323 0.81 -15.30 5.47
C LEU A 323 1.55 -13.97 5.30
N PHE A 324 2.30 -13.50 6.30
CA PHE A 324 3.14 -12.29 6.16
C PHE A 324 4.23 -12.46 5.11
N LYS A 325 4.80 -13.67 5.00
CA LYS A 325 5.76 -14.00 3.94
C LYS A 325 5.10 -13.97 2.56
N ASP A 326 3.88 -14.47 2.43
CA ASP A 326 3.12 -14.43 1.18
C ASP A 326 2.72 -12.99 0.82
N LEU A 327 2.19 -12.19 1.75
CA LEU A 327 1.91 -10.76 1.57
C LEU A 327 3.13 -9.98 1.09
N LYS A 328 4.30 -10.24 1.69
CA LYS A 328 5.56 -9.65 1.24
C LYS A 328 5.87 -10.01 -0.22
N ARG A 329 5.66 -11.26 -0.62
CA ARG A 329 5.85 -11.71 -2.01
C ARG A 329 4.90 -10.96 -2.94
N GLU A 330 3.60 -10.98 -2.64
CA GLU A 330 2.57 -10.34 -3.46
C GLU A 330 2.81 -8.82 -3.57
N PHE A 331 3.23 -8.17 -2.48
CA PHE A 331 3.60 -6.76 -2.51
C PHE A 331 4.79 -6.49 -3.43
N ASN A 332 5.87 -7.28 -3.34
CA ASN A 332 7.04 -7.08 -4.20
C ASN A 332 6.76 -7.36 -5.67
N GLU A 333 5.86 -8.30 -5.96
CA GLU A 333 5.47 -8.64 -7.33
C GLU A 333 4.50 -7.61 -7.93
N THR A 334 3.58 -7.08 -7.12
CA THR A 334 2.42 -6.31 -7.57
C THR A 334 2.25 -4.98 -6.82
N GLY A 335 2.10 -5.03 -5.49
CA GLY A 335 1.76 -3.85 -4.68
C GLY A 335 2.76 -2.69 -4.79
N LYS A 336 4.05 -3.00 -4.97
CA LYS A 336 5.13 -2.02 -5.08
C LYS A 336 4.93 -1.07 -6.26
N SER A 337 4.67 -1.59 -7.45
CA SER A 337 4.46 -0.76 -8.64
C SER A 337 3.21 0.11 -8.54
N LEU A 338 2.20 -0.34 -7.78
CA LEU A 338 0.98 0.44 -7.57
C LEU A 338 1.27 1.67 -6.69
N ILE A 339 2.16 1.57 -5.70
CA ILE A 339 2.48 2.67 -4.78
C ILE A 339 3.59 3.59 -5.31
N GLU A 340 4.55 3.06 -6.07
CA GLU A 340 5.66 3.86 -6.64
C GLU A 340 5.15 5.10 -7.40
N ASP A 341 4.01 4.97 -8.06
CA ASP A 341 3.32 6.03 -8.79
C ASP A 341 2.77 7.18 -7.91
N PHE A 342 2.57 6.93 -6.63
CA PHE A 342 2.10 7.88 -5.63
C PHE A 342 3.26 8.47 -4.81
N MET A 343 4.45 7.89 -4.93
CA MET A 343 5.66 8.39 -4.29
C MET A 343 6.23 9.59 -5.09
N PRO A 344 6.81 10.58 -4.41
CA PRO A 344 7.37 11.79 -5.04
C PRO A 344 8.67 11.55 -5.81
#